data_AF-A0A0Q4JYU3-F1
#
_entry.id   AF-A0A0Q4JYU3-F1
#
_cell.length_a   1.000
_cell.length_b   1.000
_cell.length_c   1.000
_cell.angle_alpha   90.00
_cell.angle_beta   90.00
_cell.angle_gamma   90.00
#
_symmetry.space_group_name_H-M   'P 1'
#
loop_
_entity.id
_entity.type
_entity.pdbx_description
1 polymer ?
#
loop_
_entity_poly.entity_id
_entity_poly.type
_entity_poly.pdbx_seq_one_letter_code
_entity_poly.pdbx_strand_id
1 'polypeptide(L)'
;MARKHSKHGPYEDPESTAEEPVAVVACWLCGRPTGKTIVWHHPVPKSRGGRDVVPMHPICQQTLTANFTNSELQRHAMDVDSLLANPAVRKFVDWVANKDPDFTATTTKKQR
;
A
#
# COMPACT_ATOMS: atom_id res chain seq x y z
N MET A 1 -28.58 -7.98 -66.71
CA MET A 1 -28.76 -6.95 -65.66
C MET A 1 -27.76 -7.18 -64.53
N ALA A 2 -26.83 -6.26 -64.32
CA ALA A 2 -25.79 -6.35 -63.29
C ALA A 2 -26.30 -5.85 -61.93
N ARG A 3 -26.16 -6.64 -60.88
CA ARG A 3 -26.42 -6.23 -59.49
C ARG A 3 -25.13 -6.35 -58.70
N LYS A 4 -24.46 -5.21 -58.56
CA LYS A 4 -23.21 -5.01 -57.84
C LYS A 4 -23.63 -4.48 -56.47
N HIS A 5 -23.68 -5.35 -55.45
CA HIS A 5 -23.99 -4.91 -54.10
C HIS A 5 -22.78 -4.24 -53.48
N SER A 6 -22.97 -2.94 -53.21
CA SER A 6 -22.04 -2.04 -52.56
C SER A 6 -21.89 -2.38 -51.07
N LYS A 7 -20.63 -2.53 -50.67
CA LYS A 7 -19.98 -1.78 -49.58
C LYS A 7 -20.64 -1.91 -48.20
N HIS A 8 -20.13 -2.86 -47.41
CA HIS A 8 -20.31 -2.88 -45.96
C HIS A 8 -19.87 -1.53 -45.36
N GLY A 9 -20.82 -0.90 -44.67
CA GLY A 9 -20.65 0.32 -43.88
C GLY A 9 -19.91 0.05 -42.57
N PRO A 10 -19.46 1.13 -41.90
CA PRO A 10 -18.40 1.10 -40.91
C PRO A 10 -18.85 0.44 -39.62
N TYR A 11 -17.94 -0.36 -39.04
CA TYR A 11 -18.10 -0.95 -37.72
C TYR A 11 -18.21 0.16 -36.68
N GLU A 12 -19.37 0.21 -36.03
CA GLU A 12 -19.68 1.13 -34.95
C GLU A 12 -18.79 0.78 -33.74
N ASP A 13 -18.14 1.80 -33.20
CA ASP A 13 -17.40 1.78 -31.94
C ASP A 13 -18.39 1.86 -30.78
N PRO A 14 -18.33 0.94 -29.80
CA PRO A 14 -18.82 1.23 -28.47
C PRO A 14 -17.63 1.41 -27.52
N GLU A 15 -17.28 2.67 -27.32
CA GLU A 15 -16.79 3.23 -26.07
C GLU A 15 -17.40 2.51 -24.86
N SER A 16 -16.52 2.10 -23.95
CA SER A 16 -16.67 2.09 -22.48
C SER A 16 -15.98 0.85 -21.92
N THR A 17 -14.64 0.86 -21.91
CA THR A 17 -13.91 0.08 -20.92
C THR A 17 -14.29 0.66 -19.57
N ALA A 18 -15.25 0.01 -18.91
CA ALA A 18 -15.54 0.23 -17.52
C ALA A 18 -14.22 0.16 -16.75
N GLU A 19 -13.74 1.32 -16.32
CA GLU A 19 -12.58 1.45 -15.47
C GLU A 19 -12.98 0.82 -14.13
N GLU A 20 -12.70 -0.47 -13.97
CA GLU A 20 -12.92 -1.19 -12.73
C GLU A 20 -12.26 -0.38 -11.61
N PRO A 21 -12.98 -0.02 -10.53
CA PRO A 21 -12.41 0.76 -9.46
C PRO A 21 -11.27 -0.06 -8.87
N VAL A 22 -10.04 0.34 -9.19
CA VAL A 22 -8.81 -0.28 -8.69
C VAL A 22 -8.95 -0.34 -7.18
N ALA A 23 -9.11 -1.55 -6.63
CA ALA A 23 -9.38 -1.73 -5.22
C ALA A 23 -8.30 -1.03 -4.41
N VAL A 24 -8.66 0.12 -3.82
CA VAL A 24 -7.72 0.99 -3.14
C VAL A 24 -7.39 0.34 -1.80
N VAL A 25 -6.31 -0.43 -1.76
CA VAL A 25 -5.89 -1.14 -0.56
C VAL A 25 -5.42 -0.11 0.47
N ALA A 26 -5.99 -0.11 1.68
CA ALA A 26 -5.55 0.79 2.73
C ALA A 26 -4.26 0.27 3.40
N CYS A 27 -3.33 1.17 3.72
CA CYS A 27 -2.13 0.86 4.46
C CYS A 27 -2.48 0.53 5.91
N TRP A 28 -2.02 -0.62 6.39
CA TRP A 28 -2.33 -1.11 7.73
C TRP A 28 -1.84 -0.21 8.89
N LEU A 29 -0.73 0.51 8.71
CA LEU A 29 -0.17 1.36 9.77
C LEU A 29 -0.81 2.75 9.84
N CYS A 30 -1.01 3.40 8.68
CA CYS A 30 -1.47 4.79 8.63
C CYS A 30 -2.91 4.95 8.15
N GLY A 31 -3.58 3.88 7.73
CA GLY A 31 -4.96 3.89 7.23
C GLY A 31 -5.16 4.56 5.87
N ARG A 32 -4.11 5.14 5.27
CA ARG A 32 -4.19 5.87 4.00
C ARG A 32 -4.35 4.90 2.81
N PRO A 33 -5.03 5.30 1.73
CA PRO A 33 -5.06 4.53 0.50
C PRO A 33 -3.65 4.31 -0.02
N THR A 34 -3.31 3.08 -0.40
CA THR A 34 -2.05 2.80 -1.09
C THR A 34 -2.19 3.09 -2.57
N GLY A 35 -1.13 3.65 -3.15
CA GLY A 35 -1.05 3.97 -4.57
C GLY A 35 -0.53 2.79 -5.40
N LYS A 36 0.37 3.08 -6.33
CA LYS A 36 0.98 2.10 -7.23
C LYS A 36 1.94 1.15 -6.52
N THR A 37 2.56 1.62 -5.43
CA THR A 37 3.60 0.85 -4.72
C THR A 37 3.11 0.33 -3.37
N ILE A 38 2.96 -0.99 -3.27
CA ILE A 38 2.54 -1.69 -2.04
C ILE A 38 3.62 -2.67 -1.62
N VAL A 39 3.96 -2.69 -0.33
CA VAL A 39 4.85 -3.67 0.28
C VAL A 39 4.05 -4.52 1.27
N TRP A 40 4.23 -5.83 1.18
CA TRP A 40 3.65 -6.80 2.09
C TRP A 40 4.55 -6.97 3.31
N HIS A 41 4.15 -6.37 4.43
CA HIS A 41 4.89 -6.45 5.67
C HIS A 41 4.36 -7.58 6.55
N HIS A 42 5.24 -8.23 7.31
CA HIS A 42 4.86 -9.23 8.31
C HIS A 42 4.91 -8.55 9.68
N PRO A 43 3.76 -8.21 10.31
CA PRO A 43 3.74 -7.53 11.61
C PRO A 43 4.39 -8.39 12.70
N VAL A 44 4.21 -9.71 12.61
CA VAL A 44 4.96 -10.69 13.39
C VAL A 44 6.09 -11.25 12.52
N PRO A 45 7.37 -11.19 12.96
CA PRO A 45 8.47 -11.79 12.22
C PRO A 45 8.27 -13.30 11.99
N LYS A 46 8.65 -13.81 10.81
CA LYS A 46 8.56 -15.24 10.46
C LYS A 46 9.24 -16.15 11.47
N SER A 47 10.37 -15.72 12.05
CA SER A 47 11.10 -16.46 13.09
C SER A 47 10.31 -16.67 14.38
N ARG A 48 9.24 -15.91 14.59
CA ARG A 48 8.32 -16.01 15.74
C ARG A 48 6.98 -16.64 15.35
N GLY A 49 6.90 -17.26 14.17
CA GLY A 49 5.70 -17.93 13.68
C GLY A 49 4.71 -17.01 12.97
N GLY A 50 5.09 -15.76 12.69
CA GLY A 50 4.24 -14.82 11.96
C GLY A 50 3.97 -15.29 10.52
N ARG A 51 2.68 -15.43 10.19
CA ARG A 51 2.19 -15.81 8.85
C ARG A 51 1.38 -14.71 8.19
N ASP A 52 0.91 -13.75 8.98
CA ASP A 52 0.09 -12.64 8.52
C ASP A 52 0.95 -11.65 7.72
N VAL A 53 0.41 -11.25 6.58
CA VAL A 53 0.96 -10.21 5.74
C VAL A 53 -0.06 -9.10 5.60
N VAL A 54 0.38 -7.87 5.80
CA VAL A 54 -0.46 -6.69 5.70
C VAL A 54 0.09 -5.74 4.63
N PRO A 55 -0.79 -5.10 3.86
CA PRO A 55 -0.38 -4.11 2.89
C PRO A 55 0.12 -2.85 3.62
N MET A 56 1.29 -2.36 3.24
CA MET A 56 1.88 -1.16 3.81
C MET A 56 2.66 -0.37 2.76
N HIS A 57 2.82 0.93 2.97
CA HIS A 57 3.75 1.72 2.16
C HIS A 57 5.21 1.36 2.48
N PRO A 58 6.14 1.46 1.51
CA PRO A 58 7.57 1.25 1.75
C PRO A 58 8.13 2.17 2.86
N ILE A 59 7.65 3.41 2.93
CA ILE A 59 8.06 4.37 3.96
C ILE A 59 7.54 3.96 5.35
N CYS A 60 6.30 3.47 5.45
CA CYS A 60 5.72 3.00 6.70
C CYS A 60 6.50 1.79 7.23
N GLN A 61 6.85 0.84 6.36
CA GLN A 61 7.70 -0.29 6.71
C GLN A 61 9.08 0.16 7.23
N GLN A 62 9.75 1.08 6.52
CA GLN A 62 11.06 1.60 6.94
C GLN A 62 10.98 2.24 8.33
N THR A 63 9.99 3.11 8.55
CA THR A 63 9.77 3.74 9.86
C THR A 63 9.55 2.68 10.95
N LEU A 64 8.77 1.64 10.67
CA LEU A 64 8.50 0.60 11.65
C LEU A 64 9.78 -0.16 12.04
N THR A 65 10.58 -0.57 11.06
CA THR A 65 11.86 -1.26 11.31
C THR A 65 12.94 -0.35 11.92
N ALA A 66 12.82 0.98 11.78
CA ALA A 66 13.70 1.96 12.38
C ALA A 66 13.33 2.28 13.84
N ASN A 67 12.05 2.17 14.21
CA ASN A 67 11.55 2.49 15.55
C ASN A 67 11.36 1.26 16.44
N PHE A 68 11.14 0.07 15.86
CA PHE A 68 10.91 -1.15 16.61
C PHE A 68 11.90 -2.25 16.25
N THR A 69 12.32 -2.97 17.28
CA THR A 69 13.06 -4.23 17.15
C THR A 69 12.11 -5.40 16.88
N ASN A 70 12.66 -6.52 16.38
CA ASN A 70 11.87 -7.75 16.16
C ASN A 70 11.15 -8.24 17.44
N SER A 71 11.74 -8.01 18.61
CA SER A 71 11.17 -8.39 19.92
C SER A 71 10.01 -7.47 20.34
N GLU A 72 10.00 -6.22 19.91
CA GLU A 72 8.89 -5.28 20.13
C GLU A 72 7.75 -5.57 19.15
N LEU A 73 8.07 -5.76 17.86
CA LEU A 73 7.09 -6.17 16.86
C LEU A 73 6.40 -7.49 17.22
N GLN A 74 7.11 -8.45 17.80
CA GLN A 74 6.49 -9.67 18.31
C GLN A 74 5.47 -9.41 19.43
N ARG A 75 5.74 -8.46 20.33
CA ARG A 75 4.86 -8.13 21.46
C ARG A 75 3.59 -7.41 21.01
N HIS A 76 3.73 -6.54 20.00
CA HIS A 76 2.61 -5.78 19.44
C HIS A 76 1.85 -6.58 18.37
N ALA A 77 2.51 -7.50 17.67
CA ALA A 77 1.92 -8.37 16.65
C ALA A 77 1.04 -7.61 15.64
N MET A 78 -0.26 -7.91 15.59
CA MET A 78 -1.24 -7.27 14.70
C MET A 78 -1.95 -6.07 15.36
N ASP A 79 -1.49 -5.62 16.53
CA ASP A 79 -2.08 -4.48 17.25
C ASP A 79 -1.44 -3.16 16.80
N VAL A 80 -2.15 -2.45 15.91
CA VAL A 80 -1.73 -1.13 15.41
C VAL A 80 -1.79 -0.08 16.53
N ASP A 81 -2.77 -0.14 17.43
CA ASP A 81 -2.93 0.84 18.51
C ASP A 81 -1.72 0.82 19.44
N SER A 82 -1.22 -0.38 19.75
CA SER A 82 0.05 -0.55 20.47
C SER A 82 1.25 0.09 19.75
N LEU A 83 1.33 -0.02 18.42
CA LEU A 83 2.40 0.63 17.65
C LEU A 83 2.25 2.16 17.65
N LEU A 84 1.01 2.65 17.59
CA LEU A 84 0.66 4.07 17.66
C LEU A 84 0.81 4.66 19.07
N ALA A 85 0.95 3.83 20.11
CA ALA A 85 1.28 4.27 21.47
C ALA A 85 2.71 4.82 21.55
N ASN A 86 3.60 4.45 20.61
CA ASN A 86 4.92 5.03 20.53
C ASN A 86 4.84 6.46 19.94
N PRO A 87 5.28 7.50 20.68
CA PRO A 87 5.16 8.88 20.24
C PRO A 87 5.96 9.17 18.95
N ALA A 88 7.03 8.42 18.66
CA ALA A 88 7.78 8.58 17.41
C ALA A 88 6.96 8.12 16.19
N VAL A 89 6.24 7.00 16.34
CA VAL A 89 5.39 6.43 15.28
C VAL A 89 4.15 7.29 15.10
N ARG A 90 3.53 7.75 16.19
CA ARG A 90 2.38 8.66 16.12
C ARG A 90 2.71 9.95 15.38
N LYS A 91 3.82 10.62 15.75
CA LYS A 91 4.29 11.82 15.03
C LYS A 91 4.54 11.55 13.55
N PHE A 92 5.08 10.38 13.21
CA PHE A 92 5.27 9.98 11.82
C PHE A 92 3.94 9.77 11.10
N VAL A 93 2.97 9.11 11.72
CA VAL A 93 1.63 8.89 11.14
C VAL A 93 0.90 10.21 10.92
N ASP A 94 0.95 11.13 11.89
CA ASP A 94 0.38 12.48 11.76
C ASP A 94 1.04 13.28 10.63
N TRP A 95 2.36 13.14 10.49
CA TRP A 95 3.12 13.79 9.41
C TRP A 95 2.82 13.19 8.03
N VAL A 96 2.70 11.86 7.93
CA VAL A 96 2.42 11.18 6.65
C VAL A 96 0.95 11.29 6.26
N ALA A 97 0.03 11.55 7.19
CA ALA A 97 -1.40 11.77 6.93
C ALA A 97 -1.65 12.88 5.89
N ASN A 98 -0.79 13.90 5.86
CA ASN A 98 -0.91 15.06 4.97
C ASN A 98 -0.14 14.90 3.64
N LYS A 99 0.42 13.72 3.34
CA LYS A 99 1.21 13.50 2.11
C LYS A 99 0.41 12.75 1.04
N ASP A 100 1.00 12.61 -0.15
CA ASP A 100 0.46 11.81 -1.25
C ASP A 100 0.55 10.29 -0.94
N PRO A 101 -0.39 9.44 -1.41
CA PRO A 101 -0.35 7.99 -1.19
C PRO A 101 0.84 7.28 -1.84
N ASP A 102 1.40 7.81 -2.92
CA ASP A 102 2.62 7.28 -3.56
C ASP A 102 3.91 7.92 -3.01
N PHE A 103 3.81 8.74 -1.95
CA PHE A 103 4.95 9.41 -1.36
C PHE A 103 5.94 8.41 -0.73
N THR A 104 7.08 8.24 -1.39
CA THR A 104 8.19 7.43 -0.89
C THR A 104 9.36 8.34 -0.55
N ALA A 105 9.67 8.48 0.74
CA ALA A 105 10.91 9.11 1.18
C ALA A 105 11.96 8.05 1.47
N THR A 106 13.16 8.22 0.93
CA THR A 106 14.32 7.44 1.33
C THR A 106 14.74 7.91 2.72
N THR A 107 14.29 7.22 3.76
CA THR A 107 14.83 7.43 5.10
C THR A 107 16.26 6.91 5.10
N THR A 108 17.25 7.82 5.10
CA THR A 108 18.66 7.48 5.25
C THR A 108 18.81 6.49 6.41
N LYS A 109 19.20 5.25 6.09
CA LYS A 109 19.48 4.22 7.09
C LYS A 109 20.50 4.80 8.07
N LYS A 110 20.14 4.89 9.35
CA LYS A 110 21.11 5.18 10.41
C LYS A 110 22.11 4.01 10.39
N GLN A 111 23.36 4.26 10.01
CA GLN A 111 24.42 3.25 10.05
C GLN A 111 24.49 2.70 11.49
N ARG A 112 24.40 1.37 11.60
CA ARG A 112 24.60 0.62 12.84
C ARG A 112 26.06 0.64 13.24
#